data_AF-A0A2N7YDT2-F1
#
_entry.id   AF-A0A2N7YDT2-F1
#
_cell.length_a   1.000
_cell.length_b   1.000
_cell.length_c   1.000
_cell.angle_alpha   90.00
_cell.angle_beta   90.00
_cell.angle_gamma   90.00
#
_symmetry.space_group_name_H-M   'P 1'
#
loop_
_entity.id
_entity.type
_entity.pdbx_description
1 polymer ?
#
loop_
_entity_poly.entity_id
_entity_poly.type
_entity_poly.pdbx_seq_one_letter_code
_entity_poly.pdbx_strand_id
1 'polypeptide(L)'
;IIREYRRTSATAIDASLKPLMQGHFRELRDDLANLGYQGQLLVSTSMGGVMGIDEVIESPIHTAKSGPAMAPIAGVNYSLSEGLGGDMVVCDTGGTTFD
;
A
#
# COMPACT_ATOMS: atom_id res chain seq x y z
N ILE A 1 21.91 -16.93 -12.06
CA ILE A 1 20.45 -16.69 -11.85
C ILE A 1 20.23 -15.18 -11.82
N ILE A 2 19.38 -14.61 -12.68
CA ILE A 2 19.16 -13.16 -12.73
C ILE A 2 18.35 -12.70 -11.51
N ARG A 3 18.81 -11.63 -10.83
CA ARG A 3 18.11 -10.96 -9.69
C ARG A 3 17.65 -11.91 -8.58
N GLU A 4 18.40 -12.99 -8.34
CA GLU A 4 18.09 -14.01 -7.32
C GLU A 4 17.84 -13.39 -5.94
N TYR A 5 18.78 -12.58 -5.43
CA TYR A 5 18.67 -11.96 -4.12
C TYR A 5 17.35 -11.20 -3.91
N ARG A 6 16.97 -10.35 -4.88
CA ARG A 6 15.72 -9.57 -4.79
C ARG A 6 14.48 -10.46 -4.78
N ARG A 7 14.48 -11.53 -5.58
CA ARG A 7 13.39 -12.51 -5.61
C ARG A 7 13.29 -13.25 -4.29
N THR A 8 14.41 -13.78 -3.78
CA THR A 8 14.45 -14.51 -2.51
C THR A 8 14.04 -13.63 -1.33
N SER A 9 14.54 -12.39 -1.24
CA SER A 9 14.11 -11.44 -0.20
C SER A 9 12.64 -11.10 -0.29
N ALA A 10 12.12 -10.79 -1.48
CA ALA A 10 10.70 -10.49 -1.65
C ALA A 10 9.82 -11.69 -1.24
N THR A 11 10.18 -12.90 -1.65
CA THR A 11 9.47 -14.12 -1.26
C THR A 11 9.52 -14.36 0.25
N ALA A 12 10.68 -14.16 0.89
CA ALA A 12 10.82 -14.31 2.33
C ALA A 12 9.97 -13.30 3.11
N ILE A 13 9.96 -12.03 2.67
CA ILE A 13 9.13 -10.97 3.27
C ILE A 13 7.65 -11.31 3.10
N ASP A 14 7.21 -11.62 1.88
CA ASP A 14 5.80 -11.95 1.59
C ASP A 14 5.31 -13.15 2.42
N ALA A 15 6.11 -14.23 2.47
CA ALA A 15 5.80 -15.40 3.27
C ALA A 15 5.70 -15.09 4.77
N SER A 16 6.52 -14.18 5.29
CA SER A 16 6.49 -13.76 6.69
C SER A 16 5.25 -12.93 7.05
N LEU A 17 4.70 -12.18 6.08
CA LEU A 17 3.52 -11.33 6.26
C LEU A 17 2.21 -12.12 6.16
N LYS A 18 2.15 -13.14 5.29
CA LYS A 18 0.93 -13.88 4.96
C LYS A 18 0.09 -14.33 6.17
N PRO A 19 0.63 -15.04 7.17
CA PRO A 19 -0.20 -15.57 8.26
C PRO A 19 -0.96 -14.48 9.04
N LEU A 20 -0.32 -13.34 9.26
CA LEU A 20 -0.91 -12.23 10.02
C LEU A 20 -1.82 -11.37 9.15
N MET A 21 -1.34 -10.97 7.97
CA MET A 21 -2.08 -10.04 7.11
C MET A 21 -3.30 -10.69 6.46
N GLN A 22 -3.24 -11.98 6.09
CA GLN A 22 -4.40 -12.67 5.52
C GLN A 22 -5.55 -12.78 6.54
N GLY A 23 -5.24 -13.08 7.80
CA GLY A 23 -6.24 -13.08 8.88
C GLY A 23 -6.86 -11.69 9.03
N HIS A 24 -6.02 -10.69 9.23
CA HIS A 24 -6.46 -9.31 9.42
C HIS A 24 -7.35 -8.78 8.28
N PHE A 25 -6.95 -8.97 7.02
CA PHE A 25 -7.73 -8.47 5.89
C PHE A 25 -9.03 -9.23 5.64
N ARG A 26 -9.06 -10.54 5.94
CA ARG A 26 -10.31 -11.32 5.89
C ARG A 26 -11.28 -10.86 6.98
N GLU A 27 -10.80 -10.71 8.21
CA GLU A 27 -11.60 -10.18 9.33
C GLU A 27 -12.17 -8.80 8.99
N LEU A 28 -11.33 -7.88 8.51
CA LEU A 28 -11.78 -6.53 8.11
C LEU A 28 -12.85 -6.57 7.01
N ARG A 29 -12.65 -7.39 5.97
CA ARG A 29 -13.61 -7.54 4.86
C ARG A 29 -14.94 -8.10 5.37
N ASP A 30 -14.89 -9.14 6.18
CA ASP A 30 -16.07 -9.85 6.67
C ASP A 30 -16.84 -8.97 7.67
N ASP A 31 -16.15 -8.22 8.53
CA ASP A 31 -16.77 -7.25 9.45
C ASP A 31 -17.51 -6.15 8.70
N LEU A 32 -16.89 -5.56 7.67
CA LEU A 32 -17.54 -4.54 6.84
C LEU A 32 -18.76 -5.09 6.11
N ALA A 33 -18.66 -6.30 5.55
CA ALA A 33 -19.79 -6.96 4.91
C ALA A 33 -20.94 -7.23 5.90
N ASN A 34 -20.63 -7.69 7.11
CA ASN A 34 -21.60 -7.92 8.18
C ASN A 34 -22.30 -6.64 8.64
N LEU A 35 -21.63 -5.48 8.55
CA LEU A 35 -22.21 -4.17 8.80
C LEU A 35 -23.05 -3.63 7.62
N GLY A 36 -23.18 -4.38 6.53
CA GLY A 36 -23.97 -4.03 5.36
C GLY A 36 -23.23 -3.18 4.32
N TYR A 37 -21.90 -3.08 4.39
CA TYR A 37 -21.13 -2.41 3.35
C TYR A 37 -21.18 -3.22 2.05
N GLN A 38 -21.63 -2.58 0.96
CA GLN A 38 -21.76 -3.21 -0.36
C GLN A 38 -20.75 -2.68 -1.40
N GLY A 39 -19.80 -1.84 -0.97
CA GLY A 39 -18.80 -1.26 -1.85
C GLY A 39 -17.58 -2.16 -2.05
N GLN A 40 -16.60 -1.63 -2.78
CA GLN A 40 -15.31 -2.29 -2.99
C GLN A 40 -14.31 -1.83 -1.94
N LEU A 41 -13.72 -2.80 -1.22
CA LEU A 41 -12.64 -2.52 -0.28
C LEU A 41 -11.30 -2.46 -1.03
N LEU A 42 -10.70 -1.27 -1.04
CA LEU A 42 -9.44 -0.97 -1.69
C LEU A 42 -8.37 -0.64 -0.63
N VAL A 43 -7.17 -1.19 -0.81
CA VAL A 43 -6.04 -1.02 0.13
C VAL A 43 -4.91 -0.29 -0.59
N SER A 44 -4.31 0.69 0.09
CA SER A 44 -3.11 1.38 -0.41
C SER A 44 -1.94 0.42 -0.60
N THR A 45 -1.13 0.69 -1.61
CA THR A 45 0.04 -0.12 -1.96
C THR A 45 1.31 0.73 -1.95
N SER A 46 2.45 0.05 -1.82
CA SER A 46 3.78 0.65 -1.89
C SER A 46 4.17 1.22 -3.25
N MET A 47 3.32 1.04 -4.27
CA MET A 47 3.53 1.52 -5.64
C MET A 47 2.82 2.86 -5.93
N GLY A 48 2.15 3.47 -4.95
CA GLY A 48 1.44 4.73 -5.15
C GLY A 48 0.06 4.56 -5.79
N GLY A 49 -0.66 3.53 -5.38
CA GLY A 49 -2.02 3.23 -5.85
C GLY A 49 -2.75 2.29 -4.91
N VAL A 50 -3.89 1.77 -5.35
CA VAL A 50 -4.71 0.87 -4.53
C VAL A 50 -4.93 -0.48 -5.22
N MET A 51 -5.14 -1.53 -4.42
CA MET A 51 -5.49 -2.88 -4.87
C MET A 51 -6.75 -3.37 -4.15
N GLY A 52 -7.48 -4.27 -4.78
CA GLY A 52 -8.62 -4.95 -4.15
C GLY A 52 -8.18 -5.81 -2.97
N ILE A 53 -9.03 -5.91 -1.95
CA ILE A 53 -8.71 -6.65 -0.72
C ILE A 53 -8.32 -8.12 -0.98
N ASP A 54 -8.98 -8.80 -1.92
CA ASP A 54 -8.68 -10.21 -2.22
C ASP A 54 -7.30 -10.38 -2.89
N GLU A 55 -6.88 -9.44 -3.74
CA GLU A 55 -5.53 -9.45 -4.33
C GLU A 55 -4.45 -9.18 -3.27
N VAL A 56 -4.75 -8.29 -2.33
CA VAL A 56 -3.85 -7.94 -1.22
C VAL A 56 -3.69 -9.10 -0.25
N ILE A 57 -4.75 -9.89 -0.01
CA ILE A 57 -4.69 -11.13 0.77
C ILE A 57 -3.72 -12.13 0.12
N GLU A 58 -3.72 -12.25 -1.21
CA GLU A 58 -2.83 -13.18 -1.91
C GLU A 58 -1.37 -12.72 -1.92
N SER A 59 -1.12 -11.40 -1.96
CA SER A 59 0.21 -10.80 -2.06
C SER A 59 0.40 -9.61 -1.10
N PRO A 60 0.42 -9.84 0.23
CA PRO A 60 0.46 -8.77 1.24
C PRO A 60 1.73 -7.93 1.22
N ILE A 61 2.82 -8.41 0.60
CA ILE A 61 4.04 -7.63 0.38
C ILE A 61 3.79 -6.26 -0.26
N HIS A 62 2.73 -6.12 -1.06
CA HIS A 62 2.38 -4.84 -1.69
C HIS A 62 1.92 -3.77 -0.69
N THR A 63 1.60 -4.15 0.55
CA THR A 63 1.19 -3.19 1.60
C THR A 63 2.36 -2.66 2.42
N ALA A 64 3.55 -3.25 2.28
CA ALA A 64 4.75 -2.87 3.03
C ALA A 64 5.16 -1.42 2.71
N LYS A 65 5.13 -0.53 3.71
CA LYS A 65 5.34 0.93 3.53
C LYS A 65 4.36 1.60 2.55
N SER A 66 3.12 1.12 2.48
CA SER A 66 2.07 1.71 1.63
C SER A 66 1.58 3.10 2.04
N GLY A 67 1.77 3.49 3.31
CA GLY A 67 1.38 4.81 3.82
C GLY A 67 2.05 5.97 3.07
N PRO A 68 3.39 6.13 3.16
CA PRO A 68 4.08 7.24 2.51
C PRO A 68 4.07 7.15 0.96
N ALA A 69 3.80 5.97 0.39
CA ALA A 69 3.81 5.76 -1.06
C ALA A 69 2.77 6.61 -1.82
N MET A 70 1.71 7.06 -1.16
CA MET A 70 0.70 7.95 -1.76
C MET A 70 1.13 9.43 -1.78
N ALA A 71 2.13 9.82 -0.97
CA ALA A 71 2.53 11.22 -0.84
C ALA A 71 3.09 11.81 -2.14
N PRO A 72 3.97 11.11 -2.90
CA PRO A 72 4.41 11.60 -4.22
C PRO A 72 3.25 11.76 -5.21
N ILE A 73 2.29 10.84 -5.20
CA ILE A 73 1.10 10.89 -6.09
C ILE A 73 0.23 12.10 -5.77
N ALA A 74 0.02 12.37 -4.47
CA ALA A 74 -0.65 13.57 -4.03
C ALA A 74 0.13 14.84 -4.45
N GLY A 75 1.45 14.86 -4.26
CA GLY A 75 2.31 15.98 -4.65
C GLY A 75 2.23 16.32 -6.14
N VAL A 76 2.21 15.31 -7.01
CA VAL A 76 2.00 15.53 -8.45
C VAL A 76 0.61 16.13 -8.72
N ASN A 77 -0.45 15.57 -8.13
CA ASN A 77 -1.80 16.07 -8.33
C ASN A 77 -1.97 17.52 -7.86
N TYR A 78 -1.43 17.87 -6.68
CA TYR A 78 -1.46 19.25 -6.18
C TYR A 78 -0.62 20.20 -7.02
N SER A 79 0.57 19.80 -7.45
CA SER A 79 1.41 20.62 -8.33
C SER A 79 0.69 20.98 -9.64
N LEU A 80 -0.02 20.00 -10.22
CA LEU A 80 -0.82 20.22 -11.42
C LEU A 80 -2.04 21.12 -11.16
N SER A 81 -2.75 20.93 -10.04
CA SER A 81 -3.93 21.74 -9.72
C SER A 81 -3.58 23.20 -9.45
N GLU A 82 -2.42 23.46 -8.86
CA GLU A 82 -1.91 24.81 -8.58
C GLU A 82 -1.19 25.44 -9.78
N GLY A 83 -1.08 24.73 -10.91
CA GLY A 83 -0.40 25.22 -12.12
C GLY A 83 1.11 25.40 -11.96
N LEU A 84 1.72 24.77 -10.94
CA LEU A 84 3.17 24.83 -10.69
C LEU A 84 3.92 23.91 -11.65
N GLY A 85 3.47 22.66 -11.77
CA GLY A 85 4.16 21.61 -12.52
C GLY A 85 5.61 21.35 -12.05
N GLY A 86 6.32 20.51 -12.78
CA GLY A 86 7.76 20.27 -12.57
C GLY A 86 8.12 19.31 -11.43
N ASP A 87 9.38 19.39 -11.00
CA ASP A 87 9.95 18.50 -9.98
C ASP A 87 9.46 18.89 -8.58
N MET A 88 9.00 17.90 -7.82
CA MET A 88 8.44 18.08 -6.48
C MET A 88 9.19 17.21 -5.48
N VAL A 89 9.47 17.78 -4.31
CA VAL A 89 9.90 17.03 -3.13
C VAL A 89 8.76 17.06 -2.13
N VAL A 90 8.31 15.89 -1.70
CA VAL A 90 7.28 15.73 -0.68
C VAL A 90 7.96 15.23 0.58
N CYS A 91 7.62 15.83 1.73
CA CYS A 91 8.10 15.39 3.04
C CYS A 91 6.88 15.19 3.95
N ASP A 92 6.81 14.03 4.60
CA ASP A 92 5.84 13.74 5.65
C ASP A 92 6.55 13.63 7.00
N THR A 93 6.17 14.52 7.92
CA THR A 93 6.81 14.61 9.24
C THR A 93 5.84 14.14 10.31
N GLY A 94 6.13 12.97 10.88
CA GLY A 94 5.42 12.46 12.05
C GLY A 94 6.22 12.65 13.35
N GLY A 95 5.61 12.23 14.47
CA GLY A 95 6.31 12.16 15.76
C GLY A 95 7.26 10.96 15.90
N THR A 96 7.31 10.08 14.90
CA THR A 96 8.10 8.83 14.92
C THR A 96 8.96 8.67 13.67
N THR A 97 8.42 8.98 12.50
CA THR A 97 9.13 8.86 11.21
C THR A 97 9.14 10.19 10.48
N PHE A 98 10.11 10.30 9.57
CA PHE A 98 10.18 11.34 8.55
C PHE A 98 10.36 10.59 7.23
N ASP A 99 9.35 10.67 6.37
CA ASP A 99 9.29 9.99 5.08
C ASP A 99 9.37 11.00 3.92
#